data_AF-A0A7V6Z2K7-F1
#
_entry.id   AF-A0A7V6Z2K7-F1
#
_cell.length_a   1.000
_cell.length_b   1.000
_cell.length_c   1.000
_cell.angle_alpha   90.00
_cell.angle_beta   90.00
_cell.angle_gamma   90.00
#
_symmetry.space_group_name_H-M   'P 1'
#
loop_
_entity.id
_entity.type
_entity.pdbx_description
1 polymer ?
#
loop_
_entity_poly.entity_id
_entity_poly.type
_entity_poly.pdbx_seq_one_letter_code
_entity_poly.pdbx_strand_id
1 'polypeptide(L)'
;MKTRTARPPSVKTNPPEVSVFQLADDGAIPNSRFPLLIYHAAVQLPAADPASAFEELFEFNEWGGLWRDGIYTYHHYHSTAHEVLGVYRGSATVQFGGERGIKQKVVAGDVILIPAGVAHKNMGASSDFGVVGAYPAGQEWDMNYGRPQERPQADENIARVALPTADPIYGRRGPVREHWK
;
A
#
# COMPACT_ATOMS: atom_id res chain seq x y z
N MET A 1 -12.17 -29.38 7.13
CA MET A 1 -12.72 -28.54 6.04
C MET A 1 -11.79 -28.64 4.85
N LYS A 2 -12.30 -28.95 3.67
CA LYS A 2 -11.48 -29.08 2.45
C LYS A 2 -10.99 -27.68 2.07
N THR A 3 -9.69 -27.42 2.19
CA THR A 3 -9.07 -26.23 1.61
C THR A 3 -9.33 -26.26 0.10
N ARG A 4 -10.25 -25.43 -0.40
CA ARG A 4 -10.28 -25.11 -1.83
C ARG A 4 -8.90 -24.50 -2.10
N THR A 5 -8.05 -25.22 -2.81
CA THR A 5 -6.89 -24.60 -3.46
C THR A 5 -7.47 -23.52 -4.36
N ALA A 6 -7.34 -22.26 -3.94
CA ALA A 6 -7.73 -21.12 -4.75
C ALA A 6 -7.02 -21.28 -6.10
N ARG A 7 -7.78 -21.09 -7.18
CA ARG A 7 -7.20 -21.07 -8.52
C ARG A 7 -6.17 -19.93 -8.53
N PRO A 8 -4.94 -20.15 -9.04
CA PRO A 8 -3.97 -19.08 -9.14
C PRO A 8 -4.56 -17.93 -9.96
N PRO A 9 -4.22 -16.67 -9.60
CA PRO A 9 -4.82 -15.52 -10.24
C PRO A 9 -4.58 -15.54 -11.74
N SER A 10 -5.59 -15.18 -12.51
CA SER A 10 -5.53 -15.08 -13.97
C SER A 10 -4.76 -13.85 -14.47
N VAL A 11 -4.44 -12.96 -13.53
CA VAL A 11 -3.79 -11.67 -13.75
C VAL A 11 -2.32 -11.87 -14.13
N LYS A 12 -1.89 -11.20 -15.20
CA LYS A 12 -0.49 -11.20 -15.62
C LYS A 12 0.28 -10.13 -14.86
N THR A 13 1.40 -10.52 -14.26
CA THR A 13 2.34 -9.63 -13.58
C THR A 13 3.65 -9.53 -14.36
N ASN A 14 4.34 -8.41 -14.20
CA ASN A 14 5.68 -8.20 -14.75
C ASN A 14 6.75 -8.59 -13.72
N PRO A 15 8.02 -8.80 -14.11
CA PRO A 15 9.11 -8.90 -13.14
C PRO A 15 9.17 -7.67 -12.23
N PRO A 16 9.55 -7.82 -10.96
CA PRO A 16 9.55 -6.71 -10.02
C PRO A 16 10.62 -5.67 -10.37
N GLU A 17 10.18 -4.45 -10.65
CA GLU A 17 11.01 -3.24 -10.65
C GLU A 17 10.55 -2.37 -9.47
N VAL A 18 11.39 -2.26 -8.43
CA VAL A 18 10.99 -1.67 -7.15
C VAL A 18 11.85 -0.47 -6.78
N SER A 19 11.21 0.65 -6.49
CA SER A 19 11.82 1.76 -5.78
C SER A 19 11.60 1.64 -4.28
N VAL A 20 12.66 1.88 -3.52
CA VAL A 20 12.70 1.67 -2.06
C VAL A 20 13.00 3.02 -1.39
N PHE A 21 12.13 3.44 -0.48
CA PHE A 21 12.28 4.73 0.21
C PHE A 21 12.19 4.56 1.72
N GLN A 22 13.32 4.80 2.41
CA GLN A 22 13.33 4.93 3.86
C GLN A 22 12.92 6.35 4.24
N LEU A 23 11.83 6.47 5.01
CA LEU A 23 11.31 7.75 5.48
C LEU A 23 11.60 7.89 6.97
N ALA A 24 12.09 9.06 7.39
CA ALA A 24 12.42 9.34 8.78
C ALA A 24 11.25 10.01 9.49
N ASP A 25 11.08 9.73 10.79
CA ASP A 25 10.16 10.47 11.66
C ASP A 25 10.40 11.97 11.54
N ASP A 26 9.34 12.73 11.27
CA ASP A 26 9.43 14.19 11.11
C ASP A 26 8.93 14.98 12.32
N GLY A 27 8.56 14.29 13.38
CA GLY A 27 7.97 14.78 14.63
C GLY A 27 6.46 14.54 14.69
N ALA A 28 5.74 14.96 13.65
CA ALA A 28 4.29 14.83 13.57
C ALA A 28 3.86 13.48 12.98
N ILE A 29 4.57 13.03 11.95
CA ILE A 29 4.35 11.73 11.30
C ILE A 29 5.47 10.77 11.72
N PRO A 30 5.12 9.62 12.34
CA PRO A 30 6.10 8.65 12.83
C PRO A 30 6.96 8.04 11.72
N ASN A 31 6.37 7.84 10.54
CA ASN A 31 6.92 6.96 9.51
C ASN A 31 7.18 5.56 10.07
N SER A 32 8.04 4.79 9.40
CA SER A 32 8.23 3.39 9.73
C SER A 32 9.69 2.99 9.64
N ARG A 33 10.08 2.00 10.44
CA ARG A 33 11.38 1.32 10.28
C ARG A 33 11.48 0.56 8.97
N PHE A 34 10.33 0.20 8.37
CA PHE A 34 10.28 -0.46 7.09
C PHE A 34 10.19 0.58 5.97
N PRO A 35 10.84 0.35 4.82
CA PRO A 35 10.78 1.28 3.71
C PRO A 35 9.43 1.21 2.99
N LEU A 36 8.97 2.36 2.49
CA LEU A 36 7.94 2.43 1.45
C LEU A 36 8.46 1.75 0.18
N LEU A 37 7.65 0.90 -0.45
CA LEU A 37 7.99 0.25 -1.72
C LEU A 37 7.01 0.70 -2.81
N ILE A 38 7.53 1.06 -3.98
CA ILE A 38 6.73 1.30 -5.19
C ILE A 38 7.18 0.31 -6.25
N TYR A 39 6.25 -0.52 -6.71
CA TYR A 39 6.44 -1.51 -7.75
C TYR A 39 5.95 -0.90 -9.06
N HIS A 40 6.87 -0.62 -9.96
CA HIS A 40 6.58 0.06 -11.22
C HIS A 40 6.00 -0.90 -12.24
N ALA A 41 4.86 -0.54 -12.84
CA ALA A 41 4.18 -1.32 -13.86
C ALA A 41 4.07 -2.82 -13.51
N ALA A 42 3.81 -3.15 -12.24
CA ALA A 42 3.85 -4.52 -11.73
C ALA A 42 2.72 -5.40 -12.29
N VAL A 43 1.59 -4.80 -12.65
CA VAL A 43 0.38 -5.51 -13.06
C VAL A 43 -0.04 -5.10 -14.46
N GLN A 44 -0.28 -6.08 -15.34
CA GLN A 44 -0.86 -5.85 -16.65
C GLN A 44 -2.38 -5.75 -16.52
N LEU A 45 -2.93 -4.57 -16.78
CA LEU A 45 -4.33 -4.28 -16.54
C LEU A 45 -5.21 -4.72 -17.73
N PRO A 46 -6.33 -5.41 -17.47
CA PRO A 46 -7.31 -5.68 -18.52
C PRO A 46 -8.01 -4.39 -18.95
N ALA A 47 -8.47 -4.35 -20.20
CA ALA A 47 -9.23 -3.21 -20.71
C ALA A 47 -10.60 -3.07 -20.02
N ALA A 48 -11.27 -4.20 -19.77
CA ALA A 48 -12.52 -4.26 -19.02
C ALA A 48 -12.21 -4.44 -17.53
N ASP A 49 -12.76 -3.55 -16.71
CA ASP A 49 -12.60 -3.51 -15.25
C ASP A 49 -11.16 -3.73 -14.73
N PRO A 50 -10.23 -2.78 -14.94
CA PRO A 50 -8.84 -2.93 -14.51
C PRO A 50 -8.67 -3.06 -12.98
N ALA A 51 -9.63 -2.60 -12.18
CA ALA A 51 -9.55 -2.73 -10.72
C ALA A 51 -9.65 -4.18 -10.25
N SER A 52 -10.44 -5.01 -10.95
CA SER A 52 -10.59 -6.44 -10.63
C SER A 52 -9.27 -7.21 -10.63
N ALA A 53 -8.28 -6.77 -11.41
CA ALA A 53 -6.95 -7.38 -11.44
C ALA A 53 -6.21 -7.23 -10.10
N PHE A 54 -6.32 -6.08 -9.44
CA PHE A 54 -5.72 -5.88 -8.12
C PHE A 54 -6.50 -6.59 -7.02
N GLU A 55 -7.83 -6.57 -7.08
CA GLU A 55 -8.66 -7.31 -6.11
C GLU A 55 -8.35 -8.81 -6.12
N GLU A 56 -8.27 -9.42 -7.30
CA GLU A 56 -7.94 -10.85 -7.44
C GLU A 56 -6.53 -11.15 -6.90
N LEU A 57 -5.54 -10.30 -7.21
CA LEU A 57 -4.16 -10.48 -6.73
C LEU A 57 -4.03 -10.29 -5.21
N PHE A 58 -4.59 -9.21 -4.68
CA PHE A 58 -4.52 -8.88 -3.26
C PHE A 58 -5.22 -9.96 -2.43
N GLU A 59 -6.47 -10.31 -2.79
CA GLU A 59 -7.22 -11.33 -2.05
C GLU A 59 -6.50 -12.69 -2.08
N PHE A 60 -5.98 -13.09 -3.25
CA PHE A 60 -5.22 -14.33 -3.38
C PHE A 60 -3.95 -14.36 -2.50
N ASN A 61 -3.31 -13.21 -2.31
CA ASN A 61 -2.11 -13.06 -1.49
C ASN A 61 -2.41 -12.68 -0.02
N GLU A 62 -3.65 -12.91 0.46
CA GLU A 62 -4.06 -12.64 1.84
C GLU A 62 -4.05 -11.14 2.21
N TRP A 63 -4.26 -10.27 1.23
CA TRP A 63 -4.53 -8.85 1.41
C TRP A 63 -6.02 -8.58 1.17
N GLY A 64 -6.75 -8.35 2.26
CA GLY A 64 -8.21 -8.20 2.27
C GLY A 64 -8.64 -6.76 2.56
N GLY A 65 -9.91 -6.59 2.98
CA GLY A 65 -10.47 -5.26 3.26
C GLY A 65 -10.53 -4.38 2.01
N LEU A 66 -10.80 -4.99 0.86
CA LEU A 66 -10.73 -4.38 -0.46
C LEU A 66 -11.70 -3.20 -0.61
N TRP A 67 -11.22 -2.13 -1.23
CA TRP A 67 -12.01 -0.97 -1.62
C TRP A 67 -11.48 -0.34 -2.91
N ARG A 68 -12.33 0.41 -3.64
CA ARG A 68 -11.97 1.17 -4.85
C ARG A 68 -12.28 2.65 -4.63
N ASP A 69 -11.28 3.53 -4.69
CA ASP A 69 -11.46 4.99 -4.58
C ASP A 69 -10.22 5.74 -5.08
N GLY A 70 -10.10 7.04 -4.80
CA GLY A 70 -8.87 7.82 -4.88
C GLY A 70 -8.07 7.83 -3.57
N ILE A 71 -7.11 8.75 -3.48
CA ILE A 71 -6.31 9.01 -2.27
C ILE A 71 -6.71 10.37 -1.70
N TYR A 72 -6.85 10.47 -0.37
CA TYR A 72 -7.18 11.72 0.31
C TYR A 72 -6.18 12.84 0.02
N THR A 73 -6.66 14.08 -0.06
CA THR A 73 -5.84 15.28 -0.31
C THR A 73 -5.18 15.85 0.95
N TYR A 74 -5.34 15.17 2.09
CA TYR A 74 -4.73 15.51 3.37
C TYR A 74 -3.90 14.33 3.89
N HIS A 75 -2.87 14.62 4.68
CA HIS A 75 -2.05 13.58 5.28
C HIS A 75 -2.88 12.70 6.19
N HIS A 76 -2.77 11.40 5.99
CA HIS A 76 -3.29 10.39 6.89
C HIS A 76 -2.35 9.17 6.90
N TYR A 77 -2.37 8.41 7.98
CA TYR A 77 -1.63 7.15 8.12
C TYR A 77 -2.38 6.16 9.01
N HIS A 78 -2.02 4.89 8.87
CA HIS A 78 -2.46 3.80 9.72
C HIS A 78 -1.35 3.46 10.71
N SER A 79 -1.68 3.40 12.01
CA SER A 79 -0.76 2.95 13.06
C SER A 79 -0.88 1.45 13.34
N THR A 80 -1.98 0.84 12.93
CA THR A 80 -2.37 -0.54 13.25
C THR A 80 -2.31 -1.52 12.06
N ALA A 81 -2.12 -1.01 10.84
CA ALA A 81 -2.07 -1.82 9.63
C ALA A 81 -1.04 -1.31 8.62
N HIS A 82 -0.42 -2.23 7.88
CA HIS A 82 0.19 -1.93 6.58
C HIS A 82 -0.90 -1.80 5.52
N GLU A 83 -0.62 -1.07 4.45
CA GLU A 83 -1.56 -0.86 3.36
C GLU A 83 -0.89 -1.11 2.01
N VAL A 84 -1.65 -1.64 1.07
CA VAL A 84 -1.26 -1.69 -0.34
C VAL A 84 -2.28 -0.95 -1.20
N LEU A 85 -1.79 -0.15 -2.15
CA LEU A 85 -2.60 0.53 -3.16
C LEU A 85 -2.19 0.06 -4.56
N GLY A 86 -3.14 -0.45 -5.34
CA GLY A 86 -2.95 -0.80 -6.76
C GLY A 86 -3.59 0.25 -7.66
N VAL A 87 -2.81 0.96 -8.46
CA VAL A 87 -3.32 2.02 -9.34
C VAL A 87 -3.94 1.39 -10.58
N TYR A 88 -5.26 1.44 -10.72
CA TYR A 88 -5.96 0.79 -11.83
C TYR A 88 -6.28 1.73 -12.99
N ARG A 89 -6.32 3.05 -12.77
CA ARG A 89 -6.54 4.06 -13.82
C ARG A 89 -5.85 5.38 -13.49
N GLY A 90 -5.62 6.17 -14.53
CA GLY A 90 -5.09 7.52 -14.42
C GLY A 90 -3.68 7.60 -13.83
N SER A 91 -3.40 8.75 -13.21
CA SER A 91 -2.14 9.00 -12.50
C SER A 91 -2.35 10.01 -11.37
N ALA A 92 -1.49 9.97 -10.36
CA ALA A 92 -1.45 10.95 -9.28
C ALA A 92 -0.01 11.28 -8.89
N THR A 93 0.19 12.48 -8.34
CA THR A 93 1.37 12.77 -7.53
C THR A 93 1.00 12.59 -6.07
N VAL A 94 1.63 11.63 -5.41
CA VAL A 94 1.38 11.31 -4.00
C VAL A 94 2.59 11.74 -3.18
N GLN A 95 2.33 12.46 -2.10
CA GLN A 95 3.35 12.74 -1.08
C GLN A 95 3.31 11.62 -0.05
N PHE A 96 4.46 11.04 0.26
CA PHE A 96 4.63 9.98 1.27
C PHE A 96 5.55 10.46 2.40
N GLY A 97 5.16 10.15 3.62
CA GLY A 97 5.66 10.74 4.86
C GLY A 97 4.89 12.00 5.25
N GLY A 98 5.44 12.80 6.16
CA GLY A 98 4.84 14.08 6.54
C GLY A 98 5.21 15.23 5.60
N GLU A 99 5.20 16.47 6.09
CA GLU A 99 5.40 17.65 5.24
C GLU A 99 6.78 17.70 4.56
N ARG A 100 7.77 17.02 5.13
CA ARG A 100 9.12 16.85 4.56
C ARG A 100 9.28 15.56 3.75
N GLY A 101 8.18 14.86 3.50
CA GLY A 101 8.12 13.62 2.77
C GLY A 101 8.51 13.72 1.29
N ILE A 102 8.63 12.56 0.64
CA ILE A 102 8.94 12.47 -0.79
C ILE A 102 7.66 12.62 -1.61
N LYS A 103 7.80 13.07 -2.86
CA LYS A 103 6.69 13.16 -3.82
C LYS A 103 6.97 12.21 -4.97
N GLN A 104 6.06 11.28 -5.22
CA GLN A 104 6.20 10.31 -6.29
C GLN A 104 4.99 10.37 -7.21
N LYS A 105 5.27 10.34 -8.52
CA LYS A 105 4.21 10.14 -9.51
C LYS A 105 3.94 8.64 -9.60
N VAL A 106 2.67 8.27 -9.53
CA VAL A 106 2.18 6.90 -9.69
C VAL A 106 1.20 6.85 -10.84
N VAL A 107 1.22 5.77 -11.60
CA VAL A 107 0.41 5.59 -12.82
C VAL A 107 -0.25 4.21 -12.82
N ALA A 108 -1.25 4.04 -13.69
CA ALA A 108 -1.93 2.77 -13.85
C ALA A 108 -0.94 1.60 -14.08
N GLY A 109 -1.10 0.53 -13.29
CA GLY A 109 -0.23 -0.64 -13.25
C GLY A 109 0.77 -0.65 -12.09
N ASP A 110 1.00 0.50 -11.45
CA ASP A 110 1.85 0.59 -10.26
C ASP A 110 1.17 0.04 -9.01
N VAL A 111 1.98 -0.46 -8.09
CA VAL A 111 1.55 -0.90 -6.75
C VAL A 111 2.40 -0.19 -5.71
N ILE A 112 1.77 0.34 -4.67
CA ILE A 112 2.41 1.07 -3.60
C ILE A 112 2.19 0.28 -2.32
N LEU A 113 3.26 -0.14 -1.66
CA LEU A 113 3.21 -0.82 -0.37
C LEU A 113 3.66 0.15 0.73
N ILE A 114 2.71 0.53 1.58
CA ILE A 114 2.81 1.57 2.59
C ILE A 114 2.94 0.89 3.96
N PRO A 115 4.11 0.99 4.62
CA PRO A 115 4.24 0.50 5.98
C PRO A 115 3.39 1.31 6.97
N ALA A 116 2.90 0.66 8.03
CA ALA A 116 2.27 1.34 9.16
C ALA A 116 3.16 2.49 9.66
N GLY A 117 2.54 3.65 9.89
CA GLY A 117 3.18 4.90 10.28
C GLY A 117 3.54 5.84 9.13
N VAL A 118 3.63 5.35 7.89
CA VAL A 118 3.91 6.21 6.73
C VAL A 118 2.63 6.93 6.31
N ALA A 119 2.64 8.25 6.45
CA ALA A 119 1.53 9.05 5.95
C ALA A 119 1.57 9.20 4.43
N HIS A 120 0.40 9.45 3.85
CA HIS A 120 0.32 9.78 2.44
C HIS A 120 -0.82 10.76 2.13
N LYS A 121 -0.65 11.55 1.07
CA LYS A 121 -1.68 12.45 0.53
C LYS A 121 -1.55 12.66 -0.97
N ASN A 122 -2.68 12.83 -1.63
CA ASN A 122 -2.79 13.20 -3.03
C ASN A 122 -2.50 14.70 -3.21
N MET A 123 -1.49 15.01 -4.02
CA MET A 123 -1.09 16.39 -4.38
C MET A 123 -1.66 16.87 -5.71
N GLY A 124 -2.42 16.02 -6.40
CA GLY A 124 -2.99 16.25 -7.72
C GLY A 124 -3.07 14.95 -8.51
N ALA A 125 -4.20 14.71 -9.16
CA ALA A 125 -4.47 13.51 -9.93
C ALA A 125 -5.19 13.83 -11.24
N SER A 126 -5.10 12.91 -12.21
CA SER A 126 -5.96 12.95 -13.39
C SER A 126 -7.42 12.69 -13.01
N SER A 127 -8.36 13.15 -13.85
CA SER A 127 -9.80 13.06 -13.56
C SER A 127 -10.35 11.64 -13.49
N ASP A 128 -9.61 10.66 -14.02
CA ASP A 128 -9.94 9.24 -14.05
C ASP A 128 -9.14 8.40 -13.06
N PHE A 129 -8.34 9.03 -12.19
CA PHE A 129 -7.49 8.34 -11.22
C PHE A 129 -8.30 7.45 -10.28
N GLY A 130 -7.81 6.24 -10.03
CA GLY A 130 -8.40 5.32 -9.07
C GLY A 130 -7.43 4.23 -8.64
N VAL A 131 -7.55 3.83 -7.38
CA VAL A 131 -6.76 2.79 -6.72
C VAL A 131 -7.66 1.73 -6.08
N VAL A 132 -7.18 0.49 -6.05
CA VAL A 132 -7.68 -0.54 -5.13
C VAL A 132 -6.81 -0.49 -3.88
N GLY A 133 -7.40 -0.36 -2.70
CA GLY A 133 -6.69 -0.50 -1.45
C GLY A 133 -6.98 -1.82 -0.74
N ALA A 134 -5.99 -2.33 -0.01
CA ALA A 134 -6.11 -3.56 0.79
C ALA A 134 -5.14 -3.56 1.98
N TYR A 135 -5.38 -4.45 2.92
CA TYR A 135 -4.63 -4.60 4.17
C TYR A 135 -4.26 -6.07 4.41
N PRO A 136 -3.12 -6.39 5.05
CA PRO A 136 -2.77 -7.78 5.35
C PRO A 136 -3.81 -8.45 6.23
N ALA A 137 -4.01 -9.75 6.04
CA ALA A 137 -4.87 -10.55 6.89
C ALA A 137 -4.55 -10.37 8.39
N GLY A 138 -5.59 -10.16 9.19
CA GLY A 138 -5.48 -9.98 10.63
C GLY A 138 -5.10 -8.56 11.08
N GLN A 139 -5.06 -7.59 10.16
CA GLN A 139 -4.84 -6.18 10.47
C GLN A 139 -6.12 -5.37 10.23
N GLU A 140 -6.54 -4.61 11.23
CA GLU A 140 -7.61 -3.62 11.12
C GLU A 140 -6.96 -2.24 11.11
N TRP A 141 -7.42 -1.34 10.24
CA TRP A 141 -6.78 -0.05 10.02
C TRP A 141 -7.48 1.07 10.79
N ASP A 142 -6.70 1.91 11.45
CA ASP A 142 -7.12 3.13 12.13
C ASP A 142 -6.77 4.37 11.32
N MET A 143 -7.39 5.52 11.59
CA MET A 143 -7.08 6.75 10.88
C MET A 143 -6.39 7.75 11.80
N ASN A 144 -5.14 8.08 11.46
CA ASN A 144 -4.36 9.11 12.14
C ASN A 144 -3.99 10.23 11.16
N TYR A 145 -3.80 11.44 11.66
CA TYR A 145 -3.68 12.67 10.86
C TYR A 145 -2.43 13.48 11.20
N GLY A 146 -1.55 12.98 12.08
CA GLY A 146 -0.35 13.66 12.55
C GLY A 146 -0.63 14.63 13.69
N ARG A 147 -1.69 14.37 14.48
CA ARG A 147 -2.08 15.23 15.60
C ARG A 147 -1.24 14.86 16.84
N PRO A 148 -0.83 15.84 17.67
CA PRO A 148 -0.01 15.55 18.85
C PRO A 148 -0.60 14.51 19.82
N GLN A 149 -1.93 14.41 19.90
CA GLN A 149 -2.63 13.50 20.80
C GLN A 149 -2.61 12.03 20.34
N GLU A 150 -2.25 11.77 19.09
CA GLU A 150 -2.16 10.40 18.54
C GLU A 150 -0.94 9.66 19.09
N ARG A 151 0.10 10.39 19.49
CA ARG A 151 1.34 9.86 20.08
C ARG A 151 1.30 9.95 21.62
N PRO A 152 1.84 8.95 22.33
CA PRO A 152 2.69 7.85 21.86
C PRO A 152 1.93 6.58 21.41
N GLN A 153 0.60 6.54 21.51
CA GLN A 153 -0.16 5.31 21.20
C GLN A 153 0.08 4.82 19.77
N ALA A 154 0.13 5.74 18.79
CA ALA A 154 0.46 5.40 17.41
C ALA A 154 1.83 4.71 17.29
N ASP A 155 2.83 5.13 18.06
CA ASP A 155 4.19 4.55 18.02
C ASP A 155 4.21 3.13 18.56
N GLU A 156 3.50 2.91 19.66
CA GLU A 156 3.33 1.58 20.27
C GLU A 156 2.59 0.63 19.33
N ASN A 157 1.57 1.13 18.62
CA ASN A 157 0.83 0.36 17.63
C ASN A 157 1.76 -0.04 16.47
N ILE A 158 2.45 0.93 15.86
CA ILE A 158 3.35 0.72 14.71
C ILE A 158 4.43 -0.32 15.04
N ALA A 159 5.00 -0.26 16.25
CA ALA A 159 6.01 -1.21 16.70
C ALA A 159 5.50 -2.67 16.80
N ARG A 160 4.18 -2.85 16.98
CA ARG A 160 3.53 -4.16 17.15
C ARG A 160 2.90 -4.70 15.87
N VAL A 161 2.75 -3.88 14.82
CA VAL A 161 2.16 -4.34 13.55
C VAL A 161 3.00 -5.50 12.99
N ALA A 162 2.32 -6.62 12.74
CA ALA A 162 2.96 -7.81 12.22
C ALA A 162 3.34 -7.63 10.74
N LEU A 163 4.46 -8.23 10.33
CA LEU A 163 4.79 -8.33 8.91
C LEU A 163 3.73 -9.16 8.16
N PRO A 164 3.38 -8.80 6.92
CA PRO A 164 2.45 -9.59 6.12
C PRO A 164 2.98 -11.01 5.85
N THR A 165 2.09 -11.98 5.65
CA THR A 165 2.41 -13.39 5.33
C THR A 165 2.79 -13.61 3.86
N ALA A 166 2.47 -12.66 3.00
CA ALA A 166 2.82 -12.68 1.57
C ALA A 166 3.00 -11.26 1.02
N ASP A 167 3.80 -11.15 -0.03
CA ASP A 167 3.83 -9.98 -0.91
C ASP A 167 2.49 -9.84 -1.63
N PRO A 168 1.93 -8.62 -1.76
CA PRO A 168 0.61 -8.42 -2.35
C PRO A 168 0.52 -8.84 -3.82
N ILE A 169 1.66 -8.94 -4.53
CA ILE A 169 1.71 -9.29 -5.95
C ILE A 169 2.37 -10.65 -6.17
N TYR A 170 3.53 -10.88 -5.55
CA TYR A 170 4.39 -12.03 -5.85
C TYR A 170 4.34 -13.13 -4.77
N GLY A 171 3.41 -13.01 -3.82
CA GLY A 171 3.16 -14.02 -2.79
C GLY A 171 4.36 -14.24 -1.87
N ARG A 172 4.69 -15.52 -1.59
CA ARG A 172 5.68 -15.89 -0.56
C ARG A 172 7.13 -15.48 -0.86
N ARG A 173 7.45 -15.01 -2.07
CA ARG A 173 8.82 -14.72 -2.52
C ARG A 173 8.97 -13.31 -3.11
N GLY A 174 8.06 -12.38 -2.80
CA GLY A 174 8.12 -11.04 -3.35
C GLY A 174 9.08 -10.08 -2.64
N PRO A 175 9.35 -8.91 -3.25
CA PRO A 175 10.25 -7.87 -2.73
C PRO A 175 10.01 -7.45 -1.27
N VAL A 176 8.77 -7.52 -0.74
CA VAL A 176 8.53 -7.24 0.68
C VAL A 176 9.41 -8.10 1.61
N ARG A 177 9.71 -9.35 1.22
CA ARG A 177 10.57 -10.27 2.01
C ARG A 177 12.04 -9.87 2.01
N GLU A 178 12.47 -9.14 0.99
CA GLU A 178 13.83 -8.68 0.84
C GLU A 178 14.07 -7.40 1.65
N HIS A 179 13.07 -6.51 1.65
CA HIS A 179 13.18 -5.17 2.21
C HIS A 179 12.60 -4.98 3.61
N TRP A 180 11.62 -5.79 4.05
CA TRP A 180 11.02 -5.68 5.38
C TRP A 180 11.54 -6.80 6.28
N LYS A 181 12.59 -6.50 7.05
CA LYS A 181 13.27 -7.43 7.97
C LYS A 181 13.40 -6.85 9.37
#